data_AF-A0A2E1ANG9-F1
#
_entry.id   AF-A0A2E1ANG9-F1
#
_cell.length_a   1.000
_cell.length_b   1.000
_cell.length_c   1.000
_cell.angle_alpha   90.00
_cell.angle_beta   90.00
_cell.angle_gamma   90.00
#
_symmetry.space_group_name_H-M   'P 1'
#
loop_
_entity.id
_entity.type
_entity.pdbx_description
1 polymer ?
#
loop_
_entity_poly.entity_id
_entity_poly.type
_entity_poly.pdbx_seq_one_letter_code
_entity_poly.pdbx_strand_id
1 'polypeptide(L)'
;MMKDIFVLDLLDYRPVEPSILFDIKMGLTHGTILVEREFRSFLAGTDWEVYRDKPVAIQCTEDAVVPQWAYMSVTEKLQGIASDIAFAEPETMDVQLWSACITSADFSRFKGQKVVVRQDQLIPPELYVVATCKLKPLVTTLMYGEVGLPKVIFKSKEK
;
A
#
# COMPACT_ATOMS: atom_id res chain seq x y z
N MET A 1 39.81 3.44 -5.21
CA MET A 1 38.70 4.31 -4.73
C MET A 1 37.52 3.38 -4.46
N MET A 2 37.16 3.11 -3.20
CA MET A 2 36.00 2.27 -2.89
C MET A 2 34.78 2.96 -3.49
N LYS A 3 34.10 2.32 -4.45
CA LYS A 3 32.83 2.83 -4.97
C LYS A 3 31.84 2.85 -3.81
N ASP A 4 31.34 4.04 -3.46
CA ASP A 4 30.40 4.24 -2.36
C ASP A 4 29.18 3.32 -2.51
N ILE A 5 28.77 2.71 -1.39
CA ILE A 5 27.56 1.89 -1.33
C ILE A 5 26.41 2.82 -0.97
N PHE A 6 25.41 2.91 -1.84
CA PHE A 6 24.20 3.65 -1.56
C PHE A 6 23.31 2.85 -0.62
N VAL A 7 22.80 3.49 0.43
CA VAL A 7 21.81 2.92 1.34
C VAL A 7 20.45 3.43 0.90
N LEU A 8 19.53 2.50 0.59
CA LEU A 8 18.12 2.80 0.36
C LEU A 8 17.34 2.33 1.58
N ASP A 9 16.64 3.27 2.23
CA ASP A 9 15.64 2.96 3.23
C ASP A 9 14.26 2.96 2.57
N LEU A 10 13.47 1.89 2.73
CA LEU A 10 12.13 1.86 2.16
C LEU A 10 11.14 2.67 2.99
N LEU A 11 11.45 2.95 4.27
CA LEU A 11 10.63 3.81 5.14
C LEU A 11 10.48 5.23 4.57
N ASP A 12 11.47 5.70 3.81
CA ASP A 12 11.43 7.00 3.12
C ASP A 12 10.29 7.10 2.09
N TYR A 13 9.68 5.97 1.69
CA TYR A 13 8.59 5.91 0.72
C TYR A 13 7.26 5.49 1.35
N ARG A 14 7.18 5.40 2.68
CA ARG A 14 5.96 5.04 3.38
C ARG A 14 4.90 6.14 3.18
N PRO A 15 3.65 5.79 2.84
CA PRO A 15 2.55 6.75 2.82
C PRO A 15 2.40 7.44 4.17
N VAL A 16 2.03 8.73 4.14
CA VAL A 16 1.94 9.57 5.35
C VAL A 16 0.76 9.15 6.22
N GLU A 17 -0.39 8.95 5.59
CA GLU A 17 -1.63 8.60 6.27
C GLU A 17 -1.87 7.09 6.22
N PRO A 18 -2.18 6.45 7.36
CA PRO A 18 -2.62 5.06 7.36
C PRO A 18 -4.02 4.93 6.75
N SER A 19 -4.29 3.80 6.10
CA SER A 19 -5.60 3.51 5.53
C SER A 19 -6.65 3.36 6.63
N ILE A 20 -7.85 3.89 6.40
CA ILE A 20 -9.01 3.73 7.28
C ILE A 20 -10.02 2.76 6.67
N LEU A 21 -10.65 1.96 7.52
CA LEU A 21 -11.69 1.02 7.13
C LEU A 21 -13.06 1.71 6.98
N PHE A 22 -13.70 1.56 5.81
CA PHE A 22 -15.15 1.61 5.68
C PHE A 22 -15.71 0.19 5.62
N ASP A 23 -16.36 -0.23 6.70
CA ASP A 23 -16.94 -1.58 6.79
C ASP A 23 -18.42 -1.58 6.39
N ILE A 24 -18.75 -2.31 5.31
CA ILE A 24 -20.14 -2.50 4.84
C ILE A 24 -21.02 -3.09 5.95
N LYS A 25 -20.44 -3.86 6.87
CA LYS A 25 -21.13 -4.42 8.03
C LYS A 25 -21.98 -3.39 8.78
N MET A 26 -21.52 -2.14 8.87
CA MET A 26 -22.24 -1.06 9.56
C MET A 26 -23.61 -0.76 8.94
N GLY A 27 -23.78 -1.05 7.65
CA GLY A 27 -25.04 -0.87 6.92
C GLY A 27 -25.90 -2.13 6.82
N LEU A 28 -25.50 -3.26 7.46
CA LEU A 28 -26.27 -4.50 7.44
C LEU A 28 -27.38 -4.50 8.49
N THR A 29 -28.54 -5.03 8.11
CA THR A 29 -29.68 -5.25 8.99
C THR A 29 -29.49 -6.55 9.78
N HIS A 30 -29.70 -6.50 11.10
CA HIS A 30 -29.35 -7.58 12.03
C HIS A 30 -27.90 -8.10 11.87
N GLY A 31 -27.01 -7.23 11.40
CA GLY A 31 -25.60 -7.54 11.17
C GLY A 31 -25.32 -8.53 10.05
N THR A 32 -26.31 -9.10 9.36
CA THR A 32 -26.08 -10.25 8.45
C THR A 32 -26.68 -10.08 7.05
N ILE A 33 -27.65 -9.17 6.87
CA ILE A 33 -28.39 -9.04 5.61
C ILE A 33 -28.38 -7.59 5.15
N LEU A 34 -28.02 -7.36 3.89
CA LEU A 34 -28.18 -6.06 3.26
C LEU A 34 -29.63 -5.92 2.74
N VAL A 35 -30.38 -4.97 3.30
CA VAL A 35 -31.70 -4.59 2.77
C VAL A 35 -31.58 -3.22 2.11
N GLU A 36 -31.95 -3.14 0.82
CA GLU A 36 -31.59 -1.99 -0.03
C GLU A 36 -32.07 -0.65 0.54
N ARG A 37 -33.33 -0.56 0.98
CA ARG A 37 -33.91 0.68 1.51
C ARG A 37 -33.13 1.18 2.73
N GLU A 38 -32.82 0.28 3.65
CA GLU A 38 -32.11 0.52 4.89
C GLU A 38 -30.66 0.90 4.60
N PHE A 39 -29.99 0.20 3.69
CA PHE A 39 -28.62 0.51 3.28
C PHE A 39 -28.52 1.88 2.61
N ARG A 40 -29.46 2.24 1.73
CA ARG A 40 -29.52 3.59 1.13
C ARG A 40 -29.73 4.68 2.18
N SER A 41 -30.58 4.41 3.17
CA SER A 41 -30.79 5.33 4.29
C SER A 41 -29.54 5.47 5.16
N PHE A 42 -28.82 4.38 5.41
CA PHE A 42 -27.52 4.39 6.09
C PHE A 42 -26.52 5.27 5.33
N LEU A 43 -26.30 5.02 4.03
CA LEU A 43 -25.37 5.82 3.21
C LEU A 43 -25.72 7.32 3.18
N ALA A 44 -27.01 7.66 3.17
CA ALA A 44 -27.47 9.05 3.19
C ALA A 44 -27.25 9.74 4.55
N GLY A 45 -27.21 8.98 5.65
CA GLY A 45 -26.96 9.48 6.99
C GLY A 45 -25.49 9.43 7.42
N THR A 46 -24.61 8.78 6.65
CA THR A 46 -23.18 8.71 6.93
C THR A 46 -22.52 10.07 6.74
N ASP A 47 -21.73 10.49 7.73
CA ASP A 47 -20.81 11.63 7.57
C ASP A 47 -19.58 11.18 6.77
N TRP A 48 -19.51 11.59 5.51
CA TRP A 48 -18.43 11.21 4.60
C TRP A 48 -17.17 12.07 4.78
N GLU A 49 -17.28 13.24 5.41
CA GLU A 49 -16.16 14.17 5.57
C GLU A 49 -15.07 13.61 6.49
N VAL A 50 -15.40 12.65 7.36
CA VAL A 50 -14.41 11.96 8.21
C VAL A 50 -13.35 11.20 7.42
N TYR A 51 -13.63 10.89 6.14
CA TYR A 51 -12.75 10.21 5.19
C TYR A 51 -11.95 11.14 4.28
N ARG A 52 -12.08 12.46 4.45
CA ARG A 52 -11.41 13.46 3.62
C ARG A 52 -9.89 13.27 3.63
N ASP A 53 -9.30 13.25 2.43
CA ASP A 53 -7.87 13.15 2.17
C ASP A 53 -7.19 11.91 2.78
N LYS A 54 -7.99 10.89 3.15
CA LYS A 54 -7.48 9.63 3.69
C LYS A 54 -7.61 8.50 2.66
N PRO A 55 -6.71 7.51 2.70
CA PRO A 55 -6.93 6.27 1.97
C PRO A 55 -8.02 5.44 2.65
N VAL A 56 -9.02 4.99 1.89
CA VAL A 56 -10.16 4.23 2.43
C VAL A 56 -10.20 2.82 1.87
N ALA A 57 -10.05 1.85 2.77
CA ALA A 57 -10.23 0.43 2.48
C ALA A 57 -11.70 0.06 2.70
N ILE A 58 -12.38 -0.42 1.66
CA ILE A 58 -13.76 -0.89 1.74
C ILE A 58 -13.76 -2.41 1.82
N GLN A 59 -14.41 -2.97 2.84
CA GLN A 59 -14.62 -4.41 2.98
C GLN A 59 -15.91 -4.70 3.76
N CYS A 60 -16.27 -5.98 3.87
CA CYS A 60 -17.27 -6.44 4.82
C CYS A 60 -16.58 -7.41 5.77
N THR A 61 -16.45 -7.05 7.05
CA THR A 61 -15.80 -7.94 8.03
C THR A 61 -16.72 -9.04 8.55
N GLU A 62 -18.01 -8.99 8.20
CA GLU A 62 -18.96 -10.06 8.49
C GLU A 62 -19.04 -11.07 7.35
N ASP A 63 -19.34 -12.32 7.70
CA ASP A 63 -19.70 -13.38 6.74
C ASP A 63 -21.13 -13.17 6.21
N ALA A 64 -21.30 -12.10 5.43
CA ALA A 64 -22.54 -11.70 4.80
C ALA A 64 -22.39 -11.69 3.27
N VAL A 65 -23.42 -12.15 2.57
CA VAL A 65 -23.47 -12.05 1.10
C VAL A 65 -23.80 -10.60 0.73
N VAL A 66 -22.77 -9.81 0.45
CA VAL A 66 -22.91 -8.42 0.04
C VAL A 66 -22.98 -8.32 -1.50
N PRO A 67 -24.06 -7.76 -2.07
CA PRO A 67 -24.12 -7.53 -3.50
C PRO A 67 -23.11 -6.46 -3.95
N GLN A 68 -22.49 -6.67 -5.11
CA GLN A 68 -21.40 -5.83 -5.63
C GLN A 68 -21.75 -4.34 -5.72
N TRP A 69 -23.02 -4.00 -6.01
CA TRP A 69 -23.47 -2.61 -6.11
C TRP A 69 -23.34 -1.83 -4.79
N ALA A 70 -23.30 -2.51 -3.64
CA ALA A 70 -23.13 -1.86 -2.33
C ALA A 70 -21.75 -1.23 -2.22
N TYR A 71 -20.70 -1.97 -2.60
CA TYR A 71 -19.34 -1.45 -2.69
C TYR A 71 -19.25 -0.29 -3.67
N MET A 72 -19.89 -0.41 -4.85
CA MET A 72 -19.93 0.67 -5.83
C MET A 72 -20.61 1.94 -5.29
N SER A 73 -21.67 1.79 -4.49
CA SER A 73 -22.39 2.92 -3.89
C SER A 73 -21.57 3.64 -2.82
N VAL A 74 -20.79 2.90 -2.04
CA VAL A 74 -19.84 3.48 -1.07
C VAL A 74 -18.71 4.20 -1.81
N THR A 75 -18.14 3.58 -2.83
CA THR A 75 -17.09 4.20 -3.65
C THR A 75 -17.59 5.50 -4.30
N GLU A 76 -18.81 5.53 -4.84
CA GLU A 76 -19.39 6.74 -5.42
C GLU A 76 -19.49 7.89 -4.41
N LYS A 77 -19.79 7.59 -3.14
CA LYS A 77 -19.85 8.60 -2.07
C LYS A 77 -18.46 9.11 -1.64
N LEU A 78 -17.45 8.23 -1.68
CA LEU A 78 -16.08 8.57 -1.30
C LEU A 78 -15.29 9.26 -2.43
N GLN A 79 -15.70 9.11 -3.68
CA GLN A 79 -15.05 9.74 -4.83
C GLN A 79 -15.02 11.26 -4.69
N GLY A 80 -13.83 11.86 -4.80
CA GLY A 80 -13.62 13.30 -4.59
C GLY A 80 -13.53 13.73 -3.12
N ILE A 81 -13.61 12.79 -2.17
CA ILE A 81 -13.43 13.03 -0.73
C ILE A 81 -12.18 12.30 -0.22
N ALA A 82 -12.12 10.98 -0.42
CA ALA A 82 -10.96 10.16 -0.05
C ALA A 82 -9.78 10.39 -1.00
N SER A 83 -8.55 10.20 -0.52
CA SER A 83 -7.35 10.28 -1.37
C SER A 83 -7.26 9.08 -2.31
N ASP A 84 -7.58 7.90 -1.80
CA ASP A 84 -7.53 6.62 -2.48
C ASP A 84 -8.66 5.72 -1.96
N ILE A 85 -9.15 4.83 -2.80
CA ILE A 85 -10.23 3.89 -2.45
C ILE A 85 -9.88 2.52 -3.02
N ALA A 86 -9.90 1.49 -2.17
CA ALA A 86 -9.65 0.12 -2.59
C ALA A 86 -10.59 -0.86 -1.89
N PHE A 87 -10.91 -1.98 -2.54
CA PHE A 87 -11.47 -3.14 -1.87
C PHE A 87 -10.34 -3.96 -1.26
N ALA A 88 -10.11 -3.83 0.04
CA ALA A 88 -9.01 -4.48 0.75
C ALA A 88 -9.22 -4.41 2.28
N GLU A 89 -8.35 -5.11 3.00
CA GLU A 89 -8.05 -4.79 4.41
C GLU A 89 -7.16 -3.53 4.47
N PRO A 90 -7.24 -2.70 5.53
CA PRO A 90 -6.42 -1.50 5.68
C PRO A 90 -4.91 -1.75 5.54
N GLU A 91 -4.40 -2.81 6.17
CA GLU A 91 -3.00 -3.18 6.12
C GLU A 91 -2.57 -3.59 4.70
N THR A 92 -3.45 -4.28 3.98
CA THR A 92 -3.22 -4.63 2.58
C THR A 92 -3.18 -3.39 1.69
N MET A 93 -4.08 -2.42 1.92
CA MET A 93 -4.10 -1.15 1.20
C MET A 93 -2.83 -0.33 1.49
N ASP A 94 -2.37 -0.27 2.73
CA ASP A 94 -1.14 0.41 3.11
C ASP A 94 0.07 -0.15 2.34
N VAL A 95 0.18 -1.47 2.22
CA VAL A 95 1.23 -2.13 1.43
C VAL A 95 1.12 -1.79 -0.05
N GLN A 96 -0.10 -1.73 -0.60
CA GLN A 96 -0.33 -1.37 -2.01
C GLN A 96 0.09 0.08 -2.30
N LEU A 97 -0.29 1.03 -1.44
CA LEU A 97 0.07 2.43 -1.56
C LEU A 97 1.58 2.62 -1.43
N TRP A 98 2.20 1.98 -0.44
CA TRP A 98 3.65 2.03 -0.26
C TRP A 98 4.39 1.41 -1.46
N SER A 99 3.89 0.31 -1.99
CA SER A 99 4.41 -0.29 -3.23
C SER A 99 4.31 0.67 -4.41
N ALA A 100 3.22 1.42 -4.53
CA ALA A 100 3.05 2.43 -5.58
C ALA A 100 4.03 3.61 -5.42
N CYS A 101 4.28 4.07 -4.18
CA CYS A 101 5.30 5.09 -3.88
C CYS A 101 6.70 4.61 -4.29
N ILE A 102 7.09 3.38 -3.91
CA ILE A 102 8.38 2.79 -4.32
C ILE A 102 8.45 2.66 -5.85
N THR A 103 7.37 2.22 -6.50
CA THR A 103 7.31 1.99 -7.95
C THR A 103 7.38 3.28 -8.76
N SER A 104 6.84 4.38 -8.25
CA SER A 104 6.87 5.69 -8.91
C SER A 104 8.12 6.53 -8.62
N ALA A 105 8.81 6.28 -7.50
CA ALA A 105 9.98 7.05 -7.08
C ALA A 105 11.13 7.13 -8.12
N ASP A 106 11.85 8.25 -8.20
CA ASP A 106 13.02 8.33 -9.07
C ASP A 106 14.24 7.61 -8.46
N PHE A 107 14.63 6.48 -9.08
CA PHE A 107 15.79 5.67 -8.69
C PHE A 107 16.99 5.87 -9.64
N SER A 108 16.97 6.90 -10.48
CA SER A 108 18.02 7.23 -11.45
C SER A 108 19.42 7.30 -10.82
N ARG A 109 19.52 7.87 -9.62
CA ARG A 109 20.76 7.97 -8.82
C ARG A 109 21.42 6.62 -8.52
N PHE A 110 20.67 5.52 -8.55
CA PHE A 110 21.18 4.18 -8.28
C PHE A 110 21.70 3.46 -9.52
N LYS A 111 21.54 4.04 -10.72
CA LYS A 111 21.98 3.43 -11.97
C LYS A 111 23.50 3.20 -11.96
N GLY A 112 23.91 1.95 -12.21
CA GLY A 112 25.32 1.54 -12.21
C GLY A 112 25.94 1.41 -10.81
N GLN A 113 25.19 1.70 -9.75
CA GLN A 113 25.72 1.76 -8.39
C GLN A 113 25.61 0.42 -7.65
N LYS A 114 26.29 0.32 -6.51
CA LYS A 114 26.03 -0.72 -5.51
C LYS A 114 25.02 -0.17 -4.52
N VAL A 115 23.93 -0.88 -4.30
CA VAL A 115 22.84 -0.46 -3.40
C VAL A 115 22.63 -1.53 -2.34
N VAL A 116 22.55 -1.11 -1.09
CA VAL A 116 22.00 -1.91 0.02
C VAL A 116 20.61 -1.40 0.35
N VAL A 117 19.62 -2.29 0.34
CA VAL A 117 18.29 -2.02 0.90
C VAL A 117 18.37 -2.30 2.39
N ARG A 118 18.14 -1.27 3.21
CA ARG A 118 18.20 -1.38 4.68
C ARG A 118 17.13 -2.35 5.17
N GLN A 119 17.52 -3.22 6.10
CA GLN A 119 16.57 -4.06 6.84
C GLN A 119 15.89 -3.25 7.93
N ASP A 120 14.56 -3.33 7.99
CA ASP A 120 13.75 -2.86 9.11
C ASP A 120 12.54 -3.79 9.31
N GLN A 121 12.15 -4.00 10.57
CA GLN A 121 11.01 -4.87 10.94
C GLN A 121 9.66 -4.23 10.63
N LEU A 122 9.61 -2.90 10.49
CA LEU A 122 8.41 -2.15 10.13
C LEU A 122 8.11 -2.20 8.62
N ILE A 123 9.03 -2.73 7.80
CA ILE A 123 8.87 -2.85 6.35
C ILE A 123 8.29 -4.24 6.03
N PRO A 124 7.08 -4.32 5.45
CA PRO A 124 6.50 -5.59 4.99
C PRO A 124 7.37 -6.28 3.93
N PRO A 125 7.48 -7.63 3.95
CA PRO A 125 8.26 -8.41 2.98
C PRO A 125 7.98 -8.07 1.51
N GLU A 126 6.73 -7.76 1.18
CA GLU A 126 6.24 -7.39 -0.14
C GLU A 126 7.04 -6.23 -0.75
N LEU A 127 7.42 -5.26 0.09
CA LEU A 127 8.12 -4.06 -0.37
C LEU A 127 9.56 -4.35 -0.79
N TYR A 128 10.20 -5.35 -0.17
CA TYR A 128 11.51 -5.82 -0.62
C TYR A 128 11.42 -6.51 -1.98
N VAL A 129 10.30 -7.19 -2.29
CA VAL A 129 10.05 -7.75 -3.62
C VAL A 129 9.91 -6.62 -4.65
N VAL A 130 9.08 -5.62 -4.36
CA VAL A 130 8.89 -4.44 -5.23
C VAL A 130 10.21 -3.70 -5.48
N ALA A 131 10.95 -3.40 -4.41
CA ALA A 131 12.25 -2.75 -4.49
C ALA A 131 13.26 -3.56 -5.31
N THR A 132 13.28 -4.89 -5.13
CA THR A 132 14.16 -5.78 -5.90
C THR A 132 13.84 -5.74 -7.40
N CYS A 133 12.56 -5.85 -7.77
CA CYS A 133 12.12 -5.76 -9.16
C CYS A 133 12.56 -4.44 -9.82
N LYS A 134 12.47 -3.33 -9.07
CA LYS A 134 12.83 -2.00 -9.57
C LYS A 134 14.34 -1.75 -9.62
N LEU A 135 15.09 -2.17 -8.60
CA LEU A 135 16.52 -1.89 -8.49
C LEU A 135 17.38 -2.81 -9.34
N LYS A 136 17.06 -4.11 -9.42
CA LYS A 136 17.88 -5.11 -10.12
C LYS A 136 18.27 -4.71 -11.55
N PRO A 137 17.39 -4.14 -12.42
CA PRO A 137 17.79 -3.72 -13.75
C PRO A 137 18.67 -2.45 -13.78
N LEU A 138 18.76 -1.70 -12.68
CA LEU A 138 19.47 -0.43 -12.60
C LEU A 138 20.88 -0.57 -12.00
N VAL A 139 21.06 -1.45 -11.01
CA VAL A 139 22.25 -1.50 -10.15
C VAL A 139 23.29 -2.54 -10.62
N THR A 140 24.57 -2.33 -10.27
CA THR A 140 25.62 -3.34 -10.48
C THR A 140 25.69 -4.37 -9.36
N THR A 141 25.27 -4.01 -8.14
CA THR A 141 25.16 -4.94 -7.01
C THR A 141 23.97 -4.53 -6.16
N LEU A 142 23.08 -5.48 -5.88
CA LEU A 142 21.98 -5.33 -4.93
C LEU A 142 22.30 -6.13 -3.67
N MET A 143 22.16 -5.48 -2.53
CA MET A 143 22.42 -6.04 -1.21
C MET A 143 21.25 -5.77 -0.28
N TYR A 144 21.18 -6.50 0.82
CA TYR A 144 20.16 -6.37 1.86
C TYR A 144 20.82 -6.43 3.24
N GLY A 145 20.32 -5.64 4.19
CA GLY A 145 20.71 -5.73 5.60
C GLY A 145 21.30 -4.43 6.16
N GLU A 146 21.99 -4.55 7.28
CA GLU A 146 22.63 -3.42 7.95
C GLU A 146 23.87 -2.91 7.23
N VAL A 147 24.15 -1.61 7.41
CA VAL A 147 25.36 -0.98 6.89
C VAL A 147 26.57 -1.55 7.63
N GLY A 148 27.41 -2.30 6.93
CA GLY A 148 28.64 -2.91 7.47
C GLY A 148 28.69 -4.43 7.30
N LEU A 149 27.54 -5.12 7.33
CA LEU A 149 27.45 -6.56 7.08
C LEU A 149 26.28 -6.93 6.15
N PRO A 150 26.21 -6.37 4.94
CA PRO A 150 25.08 -6.63 4.07
C PRO A 150 25.21 -7.98 3.36
N LYS A 151 24.08 -8.65 3.15
CA LYS A 151 23.99 -9.86 2.32
C LYS A 151 23.87 -9.46 0.85
N VAL A 152 24.75 -9.98 0.00
CA VAL A 152 24.65 -9.78 -1.46
C VAL A 152 23.50 -10.62 -2.01
N ILE A 153 22.56 -9.97 -2.71
CA ILE A 153 21.39 -10.61 -3.33
C ILE A 153 21.62 -10.80 -4.83
N PHE A 154 22.23 -9.80 -5.48
CA PHE A 154 22.53 -9.84 -6.91
C PHE A 154 23.82 -9.07 -7.19
N LYS A 155 24.58 -9.56 -8.18
CA LYS A 155 25.71 -8.85 -8.77
C LYS A 155 25.65 -9.03 -10.28
N SER A 156 25.67 -7.92 -11.02
CA SER A 156 25.77 -7.99 -12.48
C SER A 156 27.11 -8.63 -12.84
N LYS A 157 27.10 -9.63 -13.73
CA LYS A 157 28.32 -10.07 -14.39
C LYS A 157 28.75 -8.91 -15.30
N GLU A 158 29.95 -8.39 -15.11
CA GLU A 158 30.51 -7.39 -16.01
C GLU A 158 30.42 -7.92 -17.46
N LYS A 159 30.01 -7.06 -18.40
CA LYS A 159 30.29 -7.27 -19.82
C LYS A 159 31.66 -6.67 -20.12
#